data_AF-A0A5E7C319-F1
#
_entry.id   AF-A0A5E7C319-F1
#
_cell.length_a   1.000
_cell.length_b   1.000
_cell.length_c   1.000
_cell.angle_alpha   90.00
_cell.angle_beta   90.00
_cell.angle_gamma   90.00
#
_symmetry.space_group_name_H-M   'P 1'
#
loop_
_entity.id
_entity.type
_entity.pdbx_description
1 polymer ?
#
loop_
_entity_poly.entity_id
_entity_poly.type
_entity_poly.pdbx_seq_one_letter_code
_entity_poly.pdbx_strand_id
1 'polypeptide(L)'
;MKYPIPPYPSIGEIVYECAVRSGLVRSNDGSELYDSLKAFKDDRRRPGLRPIEFPAEVLVTLESRLADFLGDEQCALMISVGLRRWLDQYSGIVARHDATLLERPQMLELLWPTMFAAIANFFLAFLQQVHPMLDPAMLLRDKAPLGIYMRMLCTRGNQDLKLICNYRAEVAGIDFDNCRDTLDTWLKGTAVPNLDRCREILQCLQLERELGVKVWLLVARILAKTPAKYREAILTRWERGDKNEPPEKEFFLRKRALAWEVGMGLNIGPDRPYSALLEALYDPSVPRNASAVLDMLGRLERTWQPIAGQTYHTIAWLRGRFLVLSGQHEAAMEHYLEAYNLGAGRDPDIYRKVLDEALALAGKLGKKRMVERFQGLLGLYWTTEWDGNFEALEEHFNRKFQKELFYA
;
A
#
# COMPACT_ATOMS: atom_id res chain seq x y z
N MET A 1 -18.68 9.46 -10.70
CA MET A 1 -18.67 9.01 -9.29
C MET A 1 -17.22 8.96 -8.82
N LYS A 2 -16.87 9.45 -7.62
CA LYS A 2 -15.53 9.24 -7.05
C LYS A 2 -15.57 7.95 -6.25
N TYR A 3 -14.75 6.97 -6.60
CA TYR A 3 -14.67 5.70 -5.88
C TYR A 3 -13.99 5.88 -4.52
N PRO A 4 -14.34 5.06 -3.51
CA PRO A 4 -13.71 5.12 -2.20
C PRO A 4 -12.23 4.79 -2.30
N ILE A 5 -11.42 5.44 -1.46
CA ILE A 5 -9.99 5.14 -1.38
C ILE A 5 -9.84 3.81 -0.62
N PRO A 6 -9.13 2.81 -1.16
CA PRO A 6 -8.90 1.55 -0.46
C PRO A 6 -8.32 1.78 0.96
N PRO A 7 -8.80 1.04 1.98
CA PRO A 7 -8.30 1.18 3.34
C PRO A 7 -6.81 0.85 3.47
N TYR A 8 -6.35 -0.16 2.73
CA TYR A 8 -4.94 -0.53 2.64
C TYR A 8 -4.20 0.38 1.64
N PRO A 9 -3.02 0.92 1.98
CA PRO A 9 -2.10 1.50 1.01
C PRO A 9 -1.75 0.52 -0.11
N SER A 10 -1.64 0.99 -1.35
CA SER A 10 -1.12 0.14 -2.44
C SER A 10 0.39 -0.01 -2.32
N ILE A 11 0.94 -1.07 -2.91
CA ILE A 11 2.39 -1.25 -3.07
C ILE A 11 3.00 0.00 -3.73
N GLY A 12 2.36 0.51 -4.79
CA GLY A 12 2.84 1.69 -5.50
C GLY A 12 2.89 2.96 -4.66
N GLU A 13 1.95 3.15 -3.75
CA GLU A 13 1.99 4.25 -2.79
C GLU A 13 3.13 4.09 -1.78
N ILE A 14 3.37 2.87 -1.29
CA ILE A 14 4.47 2.61 -0.37
C ILE A 14 5.82 2.88 -1.05
N VAL A 15 6.01 2.35 -2.26
CA VAL A 15 7.25 2.58 -3.03
C VAL A 15 7.45 4.05 -3.37
N TYR A 16 6.39 4.77 -3.78
CA TYR A 16 6.45 6.21 -4.01
C TYR A 16 6.93 6.95 -2.76
N GLU A 17 6.32 6.68 -1.59
CA GLU A 17 6.66 7.39 -0.36
C GLU A 17 8.11 7.08 0.05
N CYS A 18 8.56 5.83 -0.05
CA CYS A 18 9.94 5.45 0.22
C CYS A 18 10.93 6.12 -0.74
N ALA A 19 10.65 6.16 -2.05
CA ALA A 19 11.51 6.76 -3.07
C ALA A 19 11.68 8.29 -2.86
N VAL A 20 10.59 9.00 -2.57
CA VAL A 20 10.62 10.46 -2.34
C VAL A 20 11.23 10.80 -0.97
N ARG A 21 10.93 10.01 0.07
CA ARG A 21 11.45 10.23 1.43
C ARG A 21 12.91 9.83 1.58
N SER A 22 13.41 8.86 0.82
CA SER A 22 14.85 8.59 0.69
C SER A 22 15.55 9.64 -0.17
N GLY A 23 14.84 10.23 -1.13
CA GLY A 23 15.40 11.27 -2.01
C GLY A 23 16.08 10.70 -3.25
N LEU A 24 15.97 9.39 -3.47
CA LEU A 24 16.32 8.73 -4.72
C LEU A 24 15.51 9.29 -5.90
N VAL A 25 14.32 9.80 -5.62
CA VAL A 25 13.47 10.50 -6.59
C VAL A 25 13.08 11.87 -6.05
N ARG A 26 13.17 12.91 -6.89
CA ARG A 26 12.74 14.26 -6.50
C ARG A 26 11.35 14.52 -7.03
N SER A 27 10.55 15.21 -6.24
CA SER A 27 9.20 15.62 -6.64
C SER A 27 9.16 16.64 -7.78
N ASN A 28 10.33 17.14 -8.21
CA ASN A 28 10.50 18.15 -9.24
C ASN A 28 11.59 17.77 -10.26
N ASP A 29 12.05 16.51 -10.31
CA ASP A 29 13.08 16.12 -11.28
C ASP A 29 12.53 15.97 -12.71
N GLY A 30 11.20 16.01 -12.89
CA GLY A 30 10.56 15.85 -14.20
C GLY A 30 10.92 14.52 -14.88
N SER A 31 11.39 13.54 -14.11
CA SER A 31 11.86 12.26 -14.65
C SER A 31 10.69 11.33 -14.92
N GLU A 32 10.82 10.50 -15.96
CA GLU A 32 9.85 9.44 -16.28
C GLU A 32 9.61 8.51 -15.07
N LEU A 33 10.63 8.31 -14.23
CA LEU A 33 10.51 7.56 -12.98
C LEU A 33 9.56 8.24 -11.97
N TYR A 34 9.66 9.55 -11.78
CA TYR A 34 8.75 10.28 -10.89
C TYR A 34 7.31 10.23 -11.40
N ASP A 35 7.10 10.46 -12.71
CA ASP A 35 5.78 10.40 -13.32
C ASP A 35 5.17 9.00 -13.24
N SER A 36 5.98 7.97 -13.44
CA SER A 36 5.59 6.57 -13.26
C SER A 36 5.16 6.31 -11.81
N LEU A 37 6.01 6.64 -10.83
CA LEU A 37 5.71 6.48 -9.40
C LEU A 37 4.45 7.25 -8.99
N LYS A 38 4.29 8.48 -9.49
CA LYS A 38 3.12 9.31 -9.21
C LYS A 38 1.85 8.68 -9.79
N ALA A 39 1.92 8.11 -11.00
CA ALA A 39 0.80 7.41 -11.60
C ALA A 39 0.34 6.20 -10.76
N PHE A 40 1.28 5.43 -10.19
CA PHE A 40 0.97 4.29 -9.29
C PHE A 40 0.49 4.74 -7.90
N LYS A 41 1.00 5.86 -7.38
CA LYS A 41 0.43 6.46 -6.16
C LYS A 41 -1.01 6.93 -6.35
N ASP A 42 -1.32 7.39 -7.57
CA ASP A 42 -2.64 7.80 -8.03
C ASP A 42 -3.49 6.63 -8.56
N ASP A 43 -3.13 5.37 -8.33
CA ASP A 43 -4.01 4.21 -8.57
C ASP A 43 -5.38 4.36 -7.85
N ARG A 44 -5.44 5.21 -6.82
CA ARG A 44 -6.65 5.76 -6.20
C ARG A 44 -7.66 6.39 -7.18
N ARG A 45 -7.21 6.81 -8.36
CA ARG A 45 -8.02 7.40 -9.45
C ARG A 45 -8.27 6.42 -10.60
N ARG A 46 -7.74 5.18 -10.53
CA ARG A 46 -7.90 4.14 -11.55
C ARG A 46 -8.55 2.86 -11.00
N PRO A 47 -9.79 2.91 -10.48
CA PRO A 47 -10.59 1.73 -10.22
C PRO A 47 -11.16 1.27 -11.55
N GLY A 48 -10.30 0.66 -12.35
CA GLY A 48 -10.66 0.09 -13.62
C GLY A 48 -9.63 -0.96 -13.90
N LEU A 49 -9.85 -2.16 -13.35
CA LEU A 49 -9.26 -3.48 -13.65
C LEU A 49 -7.79 -3.53 -14.15
N ARG A 50 -6.91 -2.58 -13.86
CA ARG A 50 -5.50 -2.71 -14.26
C ARG A 50 -4.82 -3.62 -13.25
N PRO A 51 -4.10 -4.68 -13.70
CA PRO A 51 -3.33 -5.51 -12.80
C PRO A 51 -2.32 -4.65 -12.05
N ILE A 52 -2.29 -4.78 -10.72
CA ILE A 52 -1.34 -4.12 -9.85
C ILE A 52 -0.15 -5.07 -9.66
N GLU A 53 0.50 -5.43 -10.75
CA GLU A 53 1.93 -5.74 -10.65
C GLU A 53 2.65 -4.40 -10.65
N PHE A 54 3.34 -4.10 -9.55
CA PHE A 54 4.20 -2.94 -9.53
C PHE A 54 5.33 -3.18 -10.54
N PRO A 55 5.55 -2.30 -11.55
CA PRO A 55 6.44 -2.64 -12.65
C PRO A 55 7.86 -2.92 -12.16
N ALA A 56 8.41 -4.05 -12.60
CA ALA A 56 9.76 -4.46 -12.23
C ALA A 56 10.79 -3.40 -12.64
N GLU A 57 10.56 -2.70 -13.75
CA GLU A 57 11.41 -1.64 -14.28
C GLU A 57 11.56 -0.46 -13.31
N VAL A 58 10.48 -0.11 -12.60
CA VAL A 58 10.50 0.98 -11.60
C VAL A 58 11.37 0.58 -10.41
N LEU A 59 11.27 -0.67 -9.95
CA LEU A 59 12.10 -1.18 -8.85
C LEU A 59 13.57 -1.28 -9.25
N VAL A 60 13.85 -1.78 -10.47
CA VAL A 60 15.22 -1.86 -11.02
C VAL A 60 15.84 -0.47 -11.14
N THR A 61 15.07 0.53 -11.60
CA THR A 61 15.58 1.90 -11.71
C THR A 61 15.87 2.51 -10.32
N LEU A 62 15.02 2.26 -9.32
CA LEU A 62 15.26 2.70 -7.94
C LEU A 62 16.50 2.04 -7.33
N GLU A 63 16.70 0.75 -7.61
CA GLU A 63 17.88 -0.01 -7.19
C GLU A 63 19.16 0.54 -7.80
N SER A 64 19.17 0.85 -9.10
CA SER A 64 20.29 1.50 -9.79
C SER A 64 20.61 2.87 -9.18
N ARG A 65 19.60 3.71 -8.91
CA ARG A 65 19.84 5.01 -8.23
C ARG A 65 20.39 4.85 -6.82
N LEU A 66 19.99 3.80 -6.11
CA LEU A 66 20.54 3.47 -4.80
C LEU A 66 22.01 3.03 -4.93
N ALA A 67 22.32 2.16 -5.89
CA ALA A 67 23.68 1.72 -6.17
C ALA A 67 24.60 2.90 -6.51
N ASP A 68 24.17 3.81 -7.39
CA ASP A 68 24.91 5.02 -7.75
C ASP A 68 25.21 5.90 -6.54
N PHE A 69 24.25 6.01 -5.61
CA PHE A 69 24.44 6.78 -4.40
C PHE A 69 25.41 6.11 -3.43
N LEU A 70 25.23 4.82 -3.18
CA LEU A 70 26.08 4.05 -2.29
C LEU A 70 27.51 3.88 -2.84
N GLY A 71 27.65 3.80 -4.17
CA GLY A 71 28.87 3.35 -4.84
C GLY A 71 29.08 1.84 -4.67
N ASP A 72 27.99 1.09 -4.44
CA ASP A 72 28.01 -0.35 -4.14
C ASP A 72 26.71 -1.02 -4.64
N GLU A 73 26.82 -1.77 -5.74
CA GLU A 73 25.70 -2.49 -6.36
C GLU A 73 25.20 -3.65 -5.48
N GLN A 74 26.11 -4.36 -4.80
CA GLN A 74 25.76 -5.52 -3.98
C GLN A 74 24.95 -5.10 -2.75
N CYS A 75 25.34 -4.01 -2.09
CA CYS A 75 24.60 -3.44 -0.98
C CYS A 75 23.20 -2.96 -1.42
N ALA A 76 23.11 -2.27 -2.56
CA ALA A 76 21.84 -1.82 -3.11
C ALA A 76 20.90 -2.99 -3.46
N LEU A 77 21.43 -4.06 -4.05
CA LEU A 77 20.69 -5.30 -4.33
C LEU A 77 20.16 -5.92 -3.05
N MET A 78 20.98 -6.05 -2.00
CA MET A 78 20.56 -6.65 -0.73
C MET A 78 19.42 -5.87 -0.05
N ILE A 79 19.50 -4.53 -0.04
CA ILE A 79 18.42 -3.66 0.46
C ILE A 79 17.15 -3.85 -0.37
N SER A 80 17.29 -3.89 -1.70
CA SER A 80 16.16 -4.03 -2.63
C SER A 80 15.48 -5.39 -2.52
N VAL A 81 16.23 -6.48 -2.37
CA VAL A 81 15.69 -7.82 -2.12
C VAL A 81 14.90 -7.86 -0.80
N GLY A 82 15.45 -7.27 0.26
CA GLY A 82 14.75 -7.17 1.55
C GLY A 82 13.42 -6.41 1.42
N LEU A 83 13.42 -5.29 0.69
CA LEU A 83 12.22 -4.50 0.45
C LEU A 83 11.17 -5.28 -0.36
N ARG A 84 11.57 -5.93 -1.47
CA ARG A 84 10.67 -6.73 -2.32
C ARG A 84 9.98 -7.84 -1.53
N ARG A 85 10.76 -8.62 -0.77
CA ARG A 85 10.20 -9.69 0.10
C ARG A 85 9.17 -9.16 1.09
N TRP A 86 9.40 -7.98 1.65
CA TRP A 86 8.43 -7.37 2.56
C TRP A 86 7.17 -6.88 1.82
N LEU A 87 7.32 -6.29 0.63
CA LEU A 87 6.17 -5.90 -0.21
C LEU A 87 5.31 -7.11 -0.59
N ASP A 88 5.92 -8.27 -0.88
CA ASP A 88 5.22 -9.54 -1.14
C ASP A 88 4.47 -10.05 0.10
N GLN A 89 5.09 -9.95 1.28
CA GLN A 89 4.40 -10.28 2.53
C GLN A 89 3.21 -9.36 2.79
N TYR A 90 3.39 -8.07 2.55
CA TYR A 90 2.33 -7.06 2.71
C TYR A 90 1.16 -7.32 1.75
N SER A 91 1.44 -7.62 0.47
CA SER A 91 0.42 -7.93 -0.53
C SER A 91 -0.39 -9.17 -0.13
N GLY A 92 0.29 -10.21 0.38
CA GLY A 92 -0.36 -11.40 0.91
C GLY A 92 -1.30 -11.12 2.09
N ILE A 93 -1.01 -10.13 2.93
CA ILE A 93 -1.91 -9.71 4.02
C ILE A 93 -3.15 -9.01 3.45
N VAL A 94 -2.96 -8.09 2.50
CA VAL A 94 -4.08 -7.36 1.86
C VAL A 94 -5.01 -8.31 1.13
N ALA A 95 -4.48 -9.32 0.45
CA ALA A 95 -5.28 -10.27 -0.32
C ALA A 95 -6.08 -11.25 0.57
N ARG A 96 -5.59 -11.57 1.77
CA ARG A 96 -6.20 -12.58 2.64
C ARG A 96 -7.23 -12.03 3.62
N HIS A 97 -7.17 -10.72 3.91
CA HIS A 97 -7.91 -10.12 5.02
C HIS A 97 -8.73 -8.91 4.58
N ASP A 98 -10.01 -8.89 4.98
CA ASP A 98 -10.90 -7.76 4.72
C ASP A 98 -10.44 -6.48 5.43
N ALA A 99 -11.02 -5.34 5.09
CA ALA A 99 -10.88 -4.12 5.90
C ALA A 99 -12.01 -4.01 6.93
N THR A 100 -12.94 -4.97 7.02
CA THR A 100 -14.15 -4.90 7.84
C THR A 100 -14.94 -3.59 7.63
N LEU A 101 -15.19 -2.83 8.69
CA LEU A 101 -15.81 -1.51 8.70
C LEU A 101 -14.78 -0.37 8.71
N LEU A 102 -13.49 -0.69 8.79
CA LEU A 102 -12.44 0.31 8.89
C LEU A 102 -12.31 1.07 7.57
N GLU A 103 -12.06 2.37 7.73
CA GLU A 103 -11.63 3.26 6.68
C GLU A 103 -10.11 3.43 6.73
N ARG A 104 -9.58 4.09 5.71
CA ARG A 104 -8.15 4.31 5.53
C ARG A 104 -7.46 4.96 6.74
N PRO A 105 -7.98 6.02 7.39
CA PRO A 105 -7.30 6.62 8.53
C PRO A 105 -7.09 5.62 9.68
N GLN A 106 -8.15 4.87 10.01
CA GLN A 106 -8.12 3.82 11.05
C GLN A 106 -7.16 2.70 10.67
N MET A 107 -7.18 2.26 9.40
CA MET A 107 -6.27 1.23 8.92
C MET A 107 -4.80 1.66 9.00
N LEU A 108 -4.49 2.93 8.69
CA LEU A 108 -3.15 3.48 8.84
C LEU A 108 -2.70 3.54 10.31
N GLU A 109 -3.60 3.85 11.24
CA GLU A 109 -3.32 3.83 12.67
C GLU A 109 -3.02 2.43 13.21
N LEU A 110 -3.51 1.38 12.54
CA LEU A 110 -3.17 0.00 12.83
C LEU A 110 -1.86 -0.44 12.17
N LEU A 111 -1.70 -0.16 10.87
CA LEU A 111 -0.56 -0.62 10.06
C LEU A 111 0.78 -0.02 10.51
N TRP A 112 0.79 1.27 10.88
CA TRP A 112 2.03 1.94 11.30
C TRP A 112 2.69 1.31 12.53
N PRO A 113 2.01 1.16 13.68
CA PRO A 113 2.63 0.59 14.88
C PRO A 113 2.86 -0.92 14.81
N THR A 114 2.21 -1.62 13.89
CA THR A 114 2.36 -3.07 13.73
C THR A 114 3.30 -3.38 12.58
N MET A 115 2.78 -3.43 11.36
CA MET A 115 3.49 -3.88 10.17
C MET A 115 4.66 -2.95 9.77
N PHE A 116 4.44 -1.63 9.68
CA PHE A 116 5.46 -0.70 9.20
C PHE A 116 6.57 -0.48 10.24
N ALA A 117 6.22 -0.36 11.51
CA ALA A 117 7.20 -0.25 12.58
C ALA A 117 8.03 -1.53 12.73
N ALA A 118 7.43 -2.71 12.52
CA ALA A 118 8.16 -3.98 12.54
C ALA A 118 9.22 -4.07 11.46
N ILE A 119 8.89 -3.75 10.21
CA ILE A 119 9.87 -3.81 9.12
C ILE A 119 10.95 -2.74 9.27
N ALA A 120 10.60 -1.53 9.69
CA ALA A 120 11.58 -0.49 9.97
C ALA A 120 12.54 -0.93 11.08
N ASN A 121 12.02 -1.53 12.16
CA ASN A 121 12.84 -2.08 13.24
C ASN A 121 13.77 -3.20 12.74
N PHE A 122 13.27 -4.10 11.89
CA PHE A 122 14.10 -5.16 11.28
C PHE A 122 15.27 -4.58 10.50
N PHE A 123 15.02 -3.59 9.61
CA PHE A 123 16.09 -2.95 8.85
C PHE A 123 17.06 -2.17 9.74
N LEU A 124 16.58 -1.49 10.78
CA LEU A 124 17.44 -0.79 11.73
C LEU A 124 18.32 -1.76 12.54
N ALA A 125 17.79 -2.89 12.98
CA ALA A 125 18.54 -3.92 13.68
C ALA A 125 19.61 -4.55 12.78
N PHE A 126 19.23 -4.90 11.56
CA PHE A 126 20.17 -5.41 10.56
C PHE A 126 21.28 -4.39 10.26
N LEU A 127 20.91 -3.12 10.06
CA LEU A 127 21.89 -2.07 9.81
C LEU A 127 22.81 -1.85 11.00
N GLN A 128 22.30 -1.86 12.23
CA GLN A 128 23.10 -1.73 13.43
C GLN A 128 24.09 -2.88 13.58
N GLN A 129 23.74 -4.08 13.15
CA GLN A 129 24.63 -5.23 13.17
C GLN A 129 25.74 -5.13 12.11
N VAL A 130 25.42 -4.67 10.90
CA VAL A 130 26.37 -4.60 9.78
C VAL A 130 27.24 -3.33 9.83
N HIS A 131 26.66 -2.21 10.25
CA HIS A 131 27.31 -0.90 10.33
C HIS A 131 26.97 -0.22 11.67
N PRO A 132 27.61 -0.61 12.79
CA PRO A 132 27.30 -0.09 14.13
C PRO A 132 27.83 1.34 14.34
N MET A 133 27.28 2.33 13.64
CA MET A 133 27.74 3.72 13.72
C MET A 133 26.99 4.55 14.77
N LEU A 134 25.69 4.32 14.94
CA LEU A 134 24.83 5.15 15.78
C LEU A 134 23.70 4.32 16.37
N ASP A 135 23.39 4.51 17.65
CA ASP A 135 22.18 3.95 18.27
C ASP A 135 20.91 4.46 17.54
N PRO A 136 20.11 3.57 16.92
CA PRO A 136 18.86 3.95 16.27
C PRO A 136 17.92 4.76 17.18
N ALA A 137 17.92 4.50 18.50
CA ALA A 137 17.06 5.19 19.43
C ALA A 137 17.33 6.71 19.46
N MET A 138 18.59 7.13 19.21
CA MET A 138 18.93 8.55 19.12
C MET A 138 18.24 9.23 17.93
N LEU A 139 18.21 8.58 16.75
CA LEU A 139 17.50 9.12 15.58
C LEU A 139 15.99 9.12 15.79
N LEU A 140 15.46 8.05 16.39
CA LEU A 140 14.03 7.88 16.54
C LEU A 140 13.42 8.87 17.53
N ARG A 141 14.16 9.30 18.56
CA ARG A 141 13.71 10.28 19.56
C ARG A 141 13.90 11.73 19.10
N ASP A 142 14.96 12.05 18.35
CA ASP A 142 15.30 13.44 18.03
C ASP A 142 14.27 14.07 17.07
N LYS A 143 13.95 15.36 17.24
CA LYS A 143 13.06 16.09 16.33
C LYS A 143 13.66 16.28 14.92
N ALA A 144 14.98 16.22 14.82
CA ALA A 144 15.79 16.38 13.62
C ALA A 144 16.75 15.17 13.45
N PRO A 145 16.25 13.97 13.07
CA PRO A 145 17.07 12.77 12.91
C PRO A 145 18.28 12.96 11.98
N LEU A 146 18.10 13.66 10.87
CA LEU A 146 19.22 13.99 9.99
C LEU A 146 20.20 15.00 10.63
N GLY A 147 19.69 15.99 11.37
CA GLY A 147 20.51 16.99 12.03
C GLY A 147 21.42 16.40 13.12
N ILE A 148 20.91 15.46 13.93
CA ILE A 148 21.73 14.76 14.92
C ILE A 148 22.78 13.86 14.24
N TYR A 149 22.42 13.20 13.14
CA TYR A 149 23.37 12.40 12.36
C TYR A 149 24.48 13.27 11.76
N MET A 150 24.14 14.42 11.18
CA MET A 150 25.13 15.37 10.64
C MET A 150 26.07 15.91 11.72
N ARG A 151 25.56 16.22 12.92
CA ARG A 151 26.39 16.64 14.05
C ARG A 151 27.39 15.54 14.46
N MET A 152 26.97 14.29 14.42
CA MET A 152 27.85 13.15 14.71
C MET A 152 29.00 13.03 13.70
N LEU A 153 28.75 13.30 12.41
CA LEU A 153 29.80 13.30 11.38
C LEU A 153 30.81 14.46 11.57
N CYS A 154 30.38 15.56 12.20
CA CYS A 154 31.21 16.73 12.47
C CYS A 154 32.04 16.55 13.75
N THR A 155 33.08 15.73 13.69
CA THR A 155 33.92 15.39 14.86
C THR A 155 34.67 16.58 15.45
N ARG A 156 34.93 17.65 14.67
CA ARG A 156 35.51 18.93 15.11
C ARG A 156 34.45 19.99 15.41
N GLY A 157 33.18 19.59 15.50
CA GLY A 157 32.04 20.46 15.84
C GLY A 157 31.91 21.64 14.89
N ASN A 158 31.91 22.86 15.45
CA ASN A 158 31.69 24.10 14.69
C ASN A 158 32.75 24.36 13.59
N GLN A 159 33.94 23.77 13.70
CA GLN A 159 34.96 23.92 12.66
C GLN A 159 34.55 23.18 11.37
N ASP A 160 34.04 21.96 11.50
CA ASP A 160 33.53 21.19 10.35
C ASP A 160 32.29 21.85 9.75
N LEU A 161 31.40 22.43 10.58
CA LEU A 161 30.24 23.17 10.08
C LEU A 161 30.65 24.40 9.26
N LYS A 162 31.68 25.15 9.69
CA LYS A 162 32.23 26.26 8.90
C LYS A 162 32.87 25.77 7.61
N LEU A 163 33.60 24.65 7.65
CA LEU A 163 34.22 24.04 6.48
C LEU A 163 33.16 23.64 5.44
N ILE A 164 32.09 22.98 5.87
CA ILE A 164 30.93 22.64 5.03
C ILE A 164 30.36 23.90 4.39
N CYS A 165 30.18 24.97 5.16
CA CYS A 165 29.65 26.21 4.61
C CYS A 165 30.57 26.85 3.56
N ASN A 166 31.88 26.89 3.80
CA ASN A 166 32.85 27.41 2.84
C ASN A 166 32.84 26.59 1.55
N TYR A 167 32.90 25.26 1.67
CA TYR A 167 32.88 24.36 0.52
C TYR A 167 31.60 24.50 -0.31
N ARG A 168 30.44 24.52 0.35
CA ARG A 168 29.15 24.68 -0.34
C ARG A 168 28.96 26.07 -0.93
N ALA A 169 29.47 27.12 -0.29
CA ALA A 169 29.46 28.48 -0.84
C ALA A 169 30.21 28.53 -2.18
N GLU A 170 31.38 27.89 -2.24
CA GLU A 170 32.18 27.78 -3.46
C GLU A 170 31.48 26.92 -4.53
N VAL A 171 31.08 25.69 -4.19
CA VAL A 171 30.50 24.73 -5.15
C VAL A 171 29.13 25.17 -5.68
N ALA A 172 28.30 25.77 -4.83
CA ALA A 172 26.94 26.16 -5.21
C ALA A 172 26.81 27.63 -5.62
N GLY A 173 27.89 28.42 -5.54
CA GLY A 173 27.87 29.86 -5.82
C GLY A 173 26.91 30.64 -4.90
N ILE A 174 26.81 30.24 -3.63
CA ILE A 174 25.97 30.89 -2.62
C ILE A 174 26.83 31.64 -1.61
N ASP A 175 26.29 32.69 -0.99
CA ASP A 175 26.99 33.37 0.09
C ASP A 175 27.07 32.49 1.37
N PHE A 176 28.06 32.79 2.20
CA PHE A 176 28.34 32.01 3.42
C PHE A 176 27.19 32.07 4.44
N ASP A 177 26.53 33.23 4.58
CA ASP A 177 25.46 33.43 5.55
C ASP A 177 24.21 32.63 5.17
N ASN A 178 23.84 32.62 3.90
CA ASN A 178 22.79 31.78 3.33
C ASN A 178 23.13 30.29 3.47
N CYS A 179 24.40 29.92 3.28
CA CYS A 179 24.83 28.55 3.57
C CYS A 179 24.68 28.18 5.06
N ARG A 180 25.07 29.08 5.96
CA ARG A 180 24.91 28.90 7.41
C ARG A 180 23.43 28.76 7.79
N ASP A 181 22.58 29.64 7.27
CA ASP A 181 21.15 29.67 7.58
C ASP A 181 20.47 28.40 7.05
N THR A 182 20.78 27.98 5.81
CA THR A 182 20.28 26.70 5.26
C THR A 182 20.78 25.50 6.06
N LEU A 183 22.06 25.46 6.43
CA LEU A 183 22.62 24.38 7.26
C LEU A 183 21.94 24.33 8.63
N ASP A 184 21.71 25.47 9.27
CA ASP A 184 21.00 25.57 10.55
C ASP A 184 19.57 25.02 10.46
N THR A 185 18.85 25.31 9.36
CA THR A 185 17.52 24.71 9.14
C THR A 185 17.56 23.18 9.06
N TRP A 186 18.61 22.61 8.45
CA TRP A 186 18.78 21.16 8.36
C TRP A 186 19.12 20.54 9.72
N LEU A 187 20.01 21.19 10.48
CA LEU A 187 20.40 20.76 11.82
C LEU A 187 19.24 20.82 12.82
N LYS A 188 18.31 21.77 12.65
CA LYS A 188 17.09 21.92 13.46
C LYS A 188 15.93 21.04 12.98
N GLY A 189 16.03 20.45 11.78
CA GLY A 189 15.01 19.58 11.19
C GLY A 189 13.81 20.32 10.60
N THR A 190 13.91 21.63 10.38
CA THR A 190 12.85 22.41 9.70
C THR A 190 12.86 22.21 8.19
N ALA A 191 13.99 21.77 7.63
CA ALA A 191 14.11 21.35 6.25
C ALA A 191 15.00 20.10 6.14
N VAL A 192 14.83 19.33 5.06
CA VAL A 192 15.62 18.12 4.78
C VAL A 192 16.29 18.26 3.41
N PRO A 193 17.63 18.28 3.32
CA PRO A 193 18.35 18.40 2.06
C PRO A 193 18.05 17.25 1.07
N ASN A 194 18.28 17.50 -0.21
CA ASN A 194 18.30 16.45 -1.22
C ASN A 194 19.63 15.67 -1.18
N LEU A 195 19.71 14.55 -1.90
CA LEU A 195 20.89 13.69 -1.85
C LEU A 195 22.15 14.36 -2.42
N ASP A 196 22.05 15.29 -3.38
CA ASP A 196 23.23 16.00 -3.90
C ASP A 196 23.83 16.89 -2.82
N ARG A 197 23.00 17.64 -2.09
CA ARG A 197 23.46 18.45 -0.94
C ARG A 197 24.03 17.59 0.17
N CYS A 198 23.47 16.40 0.39
CA CYS A 198 24.08 15.44 1.31
C CYS A 198 25.44 14.94 0.81
N ARG A 199 25.59 14.67 -0.49
CA ARG A 199 26.88 14.29 -1.09
C ARG A 199 27.90 15.40 -0.89
N GLU A 200 27.58 16.66 -1.19
CA GLU A 200 28.49 17.81 -0.95
C GLU A 200 29.04 17.82 0.49
N ILE A 201 28.19 17.55 1.49
CA ILE A 201 28.62 17.45 2.89
C ILE A 201 29.60 16.29 3.08
N LEU A 202 29.29 15.11 2.54
CA LEU A 202 30.17 13.94 2.65
C LEU A 202 31.51 14.15 1.93
N GLN A 203 31.51 14.80 0.77
CA GLN A 203 32.73 15.14 0.02
C GLN A 203 33.61 16.10 0.83
N CYS A 204 33.01 17.16 1.37
CA CYS A 204 33.69 18.12 2.25
C CYS A 204 34.32 17.47 3.48
N LEU A 205 33.63 16.48 4.07
CA LEU A 205 34.12 15.74 5.25
C LEU A 205 35.02 14.55 4.88
N GLN A 206 35.27 14.31 3.59
CA GLN A 206 36.04 13.17 3.08
C GLN A 206 35.44 11.79 3.45
N LEU A 207 34.12 11.72 3.59
CA LEU A 207 33.35 10.53 3.94
C LEU A 207 32.56 9.97 2.74
N GLU A 208 32.80 10.48 1.54
CA GLU A 208 32.08 10.12 0.31
C GLU A 208 32.27 8.66 -0.14
N ARG A 209 33.27 7.95 0.41
CA ARG A 209 33.56 6.54 0.09
C ARG A 209 33.08 5.58 1.18
N GLU A 210 32.63 6.11 2.32
CA GLU A 210 32.23 5.33 3.48
C GLU A 210 30.79 4.81 3.31
N LEU A 211 30.66 3.52 2.96
CA LEU A 211 29.36 2.89 2.71
C LEU A 211 28.40 3.02 3.90
N GLY A 212 28.87 2.69 5.10
CA GLY A 212 28.07 2.78 6.33
C GLY A 212 27.54 4.20 6.57
N VAL A 213 28.36 5.23 6.28
CA VAL A 213 27.96 6.64 6.41
C VAL A 213 26.81 6.97 5.46
N LYS A 214 26.90 6.52 4.21
CA LYS A 214 25.85 6.75 3.20
C LYS A 214 24.54 6.05 3.54
N VAL A 215 24.60 4.80 4.02
CA VAL A 215 23.40 4.06 4.40
C VAL A 215 22.70 4.73 5.59
N TRP A 216 23.44 5.10 6.63
CA TRP A 216 22.88 5.80 7.77
C TRP A 216 22.34 7.20 7.43
N LEU A 217 22.97 7.90 6.48
CA LEU A 217 22.45 9.17 5.95
C LEU A 217 21.06 8.99 5.31
N LEU A 218 20.86 7.94 4.51
CA LEU A 218 19.55 7.62 3.93
C LEU A 218 18.52 7.33 5.01
N VAL A 219 18.87 6.52 6.02
CA VAL A 219 18.00 6.22 7.17
C VAL A 219 17.61 7.49 7.91
N ALA A 220 18.59 8.32 8.29
CA ALA A 220 18.35 9.56 9.02
C ALA A 220 17.46 10.52 8.20
N ARG A 221 17.62 10.56 6.88
CA ARG A 221 16.77 11.35 5.98
C ARG A 221 15.33 10.84 5.91
N ILE A 222 15.13 9.52 5.78
CA ILE A 222 13.79 8.90 5.78
C ILE A 222 13.09 9.19 7.12
N LEU A 223 13.80 9.00 8.23
CA LEU A 223 13.29 9.28 9.58
C LEU A 223 12.97 10.77 9.77
N ALA A 224 13.78 11.69 9.26
CA ALA A 224 13.49 13.13 9.34
C ALA A 224 12.18 13.53 8.65
N LYS A 225 11.76 12.79 7.61
CA LYS A 225 10.47 12.99 6.94
C LYS A 225 9.33 12.16 7.54
N THR A 226 9.64 11.29 8.50
CA THR A 226 8.66 10.41 9.15
C THR A 226 8.05 11.11 10.37
N PRO A 227 6.71 11.23 10.43
CA PRO A 227 6.02 11.83 11.57
C PRO A 227 6.46 11.25 12.92
N ALA A 228 6.56 12.12 13.94
CA ALA A 228 7.04 11.73 15.28
C ALA A 228 6.27 10.53 15.85
N LYS A 229 4.93 10.51 15.72
CA LYS A 229 4.10 9.39 16.19
C LYS A 229 4.48 8.03 15.58
N TYR A 230 4.98 8.01 14.35
CA TYR A 230 5.39 6.78 13.67
C TYR A 230 6.81 6.38 14.04
N ARG A 231 7.71 7.36 14.28
CA ARG A 231 9.04 7.10 14.85
C ARG A 231 8.94 6.53 16.26
N GLU A 232 8.02 7.05 17.06
CA GLU A 232 7.75 6.52 18.41
C GLU A 232 7.30 5.05 18.37
N ALA A 233 6.49 4.68 17.37
CA ALA A 233 6.08 3.29 17.22
C ALA A 233 7.25 2.35 16.83
N ILE A 234 8.19 2.84 16.00
CA ILE A 234 9.44 2.13 15.70
C ILE A 234 10.31 2.02 16.96
N LEU A 235 10.46 3.11 17.71
CA LEU A 235 11.22 3.15 18.97
C LEU A 235 10.67 2.17 20.01
N THR A 236 9.35 2.15 20.19
CA THR A 236 8.69 1.21 21.09
C THR A 236 9.04 -0.23 20.74
N ARG A 237 9.12 -0.58 19.45
CA ARG A 237 9.53 -1.92 19.01
C ARG A 237 11.02 -2.17 19.20
N TRP A 238 11.86 -1.17 18.95
CA TRP A 238 13.31 -1.22 19.20
C TRP A 238 13.63 -1.51 20.66
N GLU A 239 13.01 -0.77 21.59
CA GLU A 239 13.25 -0.91 23.04
C GLU A 239 12.71 -2.22 23.62
N ARG A 240 11.67 -2.80 23.01
CA ARG A 240 11.10 -4.09 23.44
C ARG A 240 11.90 -5.31 22.98
N GLY A 241 12.73 -5.18 21.94
CA GLY A 241 13.54 -6.27 21.38
C GLY A 241 12.72 -7.45 20.82
N ASP A 242 13.26 -8.67 20.93
CA ASP A 242 12.67 -9.92 20.41
C ASP A 242 11.38 -10.37 21.13
N LYS A 243 10.90 -9.61 22.11
CA LYS A 243 9.66 -9.91 22.86
C LYS A 243 8.38 -9.53 22.11
N ASN A 244 8.49 -9.13 20.85
CA ASN A 244 7.34 -8.71 20.06
C ASN A 244 6.53 -9.92 19.61
N GLU A 245 5.20 -9.85 19.73
CA GLU A 245 4.34 -10.75 18.98
C GLU A 245 4.62 -10.61 17.47
N PRO A 246 4.39 -11.66 16.67
CA PRO A 246 4.45 -11.56 15.22
C PRO A 246 3.64 -10.33 14.76
N PRO A 247 4.21 -9.43 13.95
CA PRO A 247 3.56 -8.16 13.58
C PRO A 247 2.15 -8.33 13.01
N GLU A 248 1.97 -9.40 12.25
CA GLU A 248 0.70 -9.81 11.66
C GLU A 248 -0.34 -10.20 12.74
N LYS A 249 0.06 -10.97 13.77
CA LYS A 249 -0.82 -11.33 14.88
C LYS A 249 -1.26 -10.10 15.66
N GLU A 250 -0.32 -9.21 15.98
CA GLU A 250 -0.62 -7.96 16.68
C GLU A 250 -1.57 -7.06 15.86
N PHE A 251 -1.31 -6.94 14.55
CA PHE A 251 -2.19 -6.23 13.62
C PHE A 251 -3.62 -6.76 13.69
N PHE A 252 -3.82 -8.08 13.64
CA PHE A 252 -5.16 -8.66 13.65
C PHE A 252 -5.90 -8.47 14.97
N LEU A 253 -5.22 -8.62 16.10
CA LEU A 253 -5.84 -8.40 17.42
C LEU A 253 -6.34 -6.96 17.54
N ARG A 254 -5.50 -5.99 17.18
CA ARG A 254 -5.87 -4.57 17.21
C ARG A 254 -6.96 -4.22 16.20
N LYS A 255 -6.86 -4.76 14.98
CA LYS A 255 -7.87 -4.59 13.93
C LYS A 255 -9.23 -5.09 14.39
N ARG A 256 -9.30 -6.29 14.98
CA ARG A 256 -10.55 -6.87 15.49
C ARG A 256 -11.16 -6.01 16.59
N ALA A 257 -10.36 -5.55 17.54
CA ALA A 257 -10.82 -4.68 18.61
C ALA A 257 -11.39 -3.37 18.07
N LEU A 258 -10.68 -2.70 17.17
CA LEU A 258 -11.12 -1.45 16.56
C LEU A 258 -12.38 -1.64 15.71
N ALA A 259 -12.45 -2.71 14.93
CA ALA A 259 -13.64 -3.03 14.13
C ALA A 259 -14.87 -3.28 15.00
N TRP A 260 -14.70 -3.91 16.17
CA TRP A 260 -15.77 -4.11 17.15
C TRP A 260 -16.25 -2.78 17.75
N GLU A 261 -15.32 -1.91 18.14
CA GLU A 261 -15.62 -0.57 18.67
C GLU A 261 -16.39 0.28 17.65
N VAL A 262 -15.90 0.32 16.40
CA VAL A 262 -16.59 0.99 15.29
C VAL A 262 -17.98 0.38 15.09
N GLY A 263 -18.08 -0.95 15.11
CA GLY A 263 -19.34 -1.68 14.98
C GLY A 263 -20.37 -1.32 16.04
N MET A 264 -19.96 -1.19 17.30
CA MET A 264 -20.82 -0.80 18.41
C MET A 264 -21.38 0.62 18.27
N GLY A 265 -20.63 1.53 17.64
CA GLY A 265 -21.05 2.91 17.39
C GLY A 265 -22.04 3.07 16.23
N LEU A 266 -22.26 2.01 15.43
CA LEU A 266 -23.11 2.09 14.24
C LEU A 266 -24.56 1.76 14.59
N ASN A 267 -25.44 2.73 14.37
CA ASN A 267 -26.89 2.54 14.45
C ASN A 267 -27.43 1.98 13.11
N ILE A 268 -27.11 0.73 12.82
CA ILE A 268 -27.61 0.03 11.63
C ILE A 268 -28.86 -0.74 12.02
N GLY A 269 -29.96 -0.50 11.30
CA GLY A 269 -31.24 -1.15 11.54
C GLY A 269 -31.17 -2.69 11.60
N PRO A 270 -32.15 -3.35 12.22
CA PRO A 270 -32.19 -4.80 12.35
C PRO A 270 -32.45 -5.52 11.02
N ASP A 271 -32.95 -4.80 10.02
CA ASP A 271 -33.39 -5.34 8.75
C ASP A 271 -32.23 -5.61 7.79
N ARG A 272 -31.66 -6.83 7.87
CA ARG A 272 -30.47 -7.24 7.12
C ARG A 272 -30.72 -8.57 6.42
N PRO A 273 -31.49 -8.60 5.32
CA PRO A 273 -31.85 -9.83 4.63
C PRO A 273 -30.68 -10.44 3.85
N TYR A 274 -29.43 -10.26 4.29
CA TYR A 274 -28.23 -10.69 3.59
C TYR A 274 -28.17 -12.21 3.40
N SER A 275 -28.39 -12.97 4.48
CA SER A 275 -28.40 -14.44 4.40
C SER A 275 -29.52 -14.95 3.50
N ALA A 276 -30.74 -14.43 3.66
CA ALA A 276 -31.88 -14.79 2.83
C ALA A 276 -31.68 -14.43 1.35
N LEU A 277 -31.00 -13.31 1.08
CA LEU A 277 -30.63 -12.89 -0.27
C LEU A 277 -29.57 -13.81 -0.88
N LEU A 278 -28.58 -14.26 -0.10
CA LEU A 278 -27.61 -15.27 -0.56
C LEU A 278 -28.31 -16.59 -0.88
N GLU A 279 -29.16 -17.10 0.02
CA GLU A 279 -29.94 -18.32 -0.22
C GLU A 279 -30.78 -18.19 -1.50
N ALA A 280 -31.48 -17.07 -1.67
CA ALA A 280 -32.26 -16.80 -2.88
C ALA A 280 -31.43 -16.71 -4.16
N LEU A 281 -30.12 -16.41 -4.10
CA LEU A 281 -29.25 -16.26 -5.30
C LEU A 281 -28.33 -17.45 -5.56
N TYR A 282 -28.14 -18.33 -4.58
CA TYR A 282 -27.17 -19.43 -4.65
C TYR A 282 -27.75 -20.81 -4.37
N ASP A 283 -28.83 -20.91 -3.59
CA ASP A 283 -29.42 -22.20 -3.23
C ASP A 283 -30.56 -22.57 -4.21
N PRO A 284 -30.43 -23.63 -5.02
CA PRO A 284 -31.47 -24.05 -5.96
C PRO A 284 -32.74 -24.59 -5.26
N SER A 285 -32.67 -24.93 -3.97
CA SER A 285 -33.84 -25.40 -3.20
C SER A 285 -34.81 -24.27 -2.84
N VAL A 286 -34.37 -23.02 -2.90
CA VAL A 286 -35.20 -21.85 -2.57
C VAL A 286 -36.06 -21.46 -3.77
N PRO A 287 -37.38 -21.25 -3.64
CA PRO A 287 -38.24 -20.81 -4.74
C PRO A 287 -37.78 -19.49 -5.37
N ARG A 288 -37.72 -19.44 -6.71
CA ARG A 288 -37.30 -18.25 -7.46
C ARG A 288 -38.39 -17.18 -7.39
N ASN A 289 -38.10 -16.04 -6.75
CA ASN A 289 -38.98 -14.88 -6.71
C ASN A 289 -38.20 -13.58 -6.94
N ALA A 290 -38.31 -13.01 -8.14
CA ALA A 290 -37.58 -11.80 -8.52
C ALA A 290 -38.00 -10.57 -7.69
N SER A 291 -39.30 -10.41 -7.41
CA SER A 291 -39.80 -9.30 -6.59
C SER A 291 -39.26 -9.32 -5.16
N ALA A 292 -39.16 -10.51 -4.56
CA ALA A 292 -38.59 -10.67 -3.22
C ALA A 292 -37.10 -10.32 -3.19
N VAL A 293 -36.33 -10.72 -4.22
CA VAL A 293 -34.91 -10.37 -4.31
C VAL A 293 -34.70 -8.86 -4.49
N LEU A 294 -35.51 -8.21 -5.32
CA LEU A 294 -35.47 -6.75 -5.48
C LEU A 294 -35.82 -6.01 -4.19
N ASP A 295 -36.84 -6.47 -3.45
CA ASP A 295 -37.18 -5.94 -2.12
C ASP A 295 -36.02 -6.09 -1.15
N MET A 296 -35.42 -7.30 -1.07
CA MET A 296 -34.29 -7.57 -0.18
C MET A 296 -33.07 -6.69 -0.52
N LEU A 297 -32.75 -6.52 -1.80
CA LEU A 297 -31.68 -5.61 -2.25
C LEU A 297 -31.95 -4.16 -1.84
N GLY A 298 -33.17 -3.66 -2.05
CA GLY A 298 -33.55 -2.28 -1.69
C GLY A 298 -33.63 -2.04 -0.18
N ARG A 299 -34.00 -3.05 0.62
CA ARG A 299 -33.92 -3.01 2.08
C ARG A 299 -32.48 -3.00 2.56
N LEU A 300 -31.63 -3.87 2.01
CA LEU A 300 -30.21 -3.93 2.36
C LEU A 300 -29.51 -2.61 2.04
N GLU A 301 -29.78 -2.00 0.88
CA GLU A 301 -29.24 -0.71 0.48
C GLU A 301 -29.62 0.43 1.44
N ARG A 302 -30.88 0.46 1.89
CA ARG A 302 -31.35 1.43 2.89
C ARG A 302 -30.71 1.19 4.25
N THR A 303 -30.66 -0.05 4.72
CA THR A 303 -30.08 -0.41 6.02
C THR A 303 -28.59 -0.11 6.07
N TRP A 304 -27.86 -0.34 4.98
CA TRP A 304 -26.41 -0.13 4.90
C TRP A 304 -26.01 1.26 4.39
N GLN A 305 -26.96 2.15 4.10
CA GLN A 305 -26.67 3.52 3.67
C GLN A 305 -25.69 4.27 4.60
N PRO A 306 -25.74 4.15 5.94
CA PRO A 306 -24.75 4.75 6.84
C PRO A 306 -23.32 4.22 6.67
N ILE A 307 -23.17 3.02 6.10
CA ILE A 307 -21.90 2.34 5.87
C ILE A 307 -21.71 1.97 4.39
N ALA A 308 -22.23 2.82 3.51
CA ALA A 308 -22.23 2.57 2.06
C ALA A 308 -20.81 2.37 1.52
N GLY A 309 -19.87 3.21 1.95
CA GLY A 309 -18.45 3.12 1.56
C GLY A 309 -17.77 1.81 1.99
N GLN A 310 -18.39 1.07 2.91
CA GLN A 310 -17.87 -0.17 3.46
C GLN A 310 -18.51 -1.43 2.87
N THR A 311 -19.69 -1.32 2.25
CA THR A 311 -20.56 -2.48 1.97
C THR A 311 -21.20 -2.49 0.58
N TYR A 312 -21.20 -1.37 -0.15
CA TYR A 312 -21.90 -1.31 -1.43
C TYR A 312 -21.27 -2.19 -2.51
N HIS A 313 -20.00 -2.59 -2.37
CA HIS A 313 -19.40 -3.60 -3.24
C HIS A 313 -20.15 -4.94 -3.18
N THR A 314 -20.63 -5.32 -2.00
CA THR A 314 -21.46 -6.52 -1.80
C THR A 314 -22.83 -6.37 -2.46
N ILE A 315 -23.47 -5.21 -2.33
CA ILE A 315 -24.77 -4.94 -2.96
C ILE A 315 -24.64 -4.99 -4.48
N ALA A 316 -23.62 -4.32 -5.04
CA ALA A 316 -23.33 -4.34 -6.47
C ALA A 316 -23.09 -5.78 -6.96
N TRP A 317 -22.32 -6.58 -6.24
CA TRP A 317 -22.08 -7.98 -6.58
C TRP A 317 -23.38 -8.80 -6.62
N LEU A 318 -24.19 -8.74 -5.56
CA LEU A 318 -25.45 -9.50 -5.48
C LEU A 318 -26.46 -9.04 -6.53
N ARG A 319 -26.50 -7.75 -6.85
CA ARG A 319 -27.31 -7.18 -7.94
C ARG A 319 -26.82 -7.67 -9.30
N GLY A 320 -25.50 -7.71 -9.52
CA GLY A 320 -24.89 -8.29 -10.72
C GLY A 320 -25.29 -9.75 -10.91
N ARG A 321 -25.15 -10.57 -9.87
CA ARG A 321 -25.57 -11.98 -9.92
C ARG A 321 -27.07 -12.13 -10.20
N PHE A 322 -27.93 -11.38 -9.51
CA PHE A 322 -29.38 -11.39 -9.78
C PHE A 322 -29.70 -11.10 -11.25
N LEU A 323 -29.02 -10.13 -11.86
CA LEU A 323 -29.21 -9.78 -13.27
C LEU A 323 -28.73 -10.88 -14.22
N VAL A 324 -27.63 -11.58 -13.90
CA VAL A 324 -27.21 -12.78 -14.67
C VAL A 324 -28.32 -13.82 -14.65
N LEU A 325 -28.83 -14.14 -13.46
CA LEU A 325 -29.89 -15.14 -13.29
C LEU A 325 -31.21 -14.72 -13.94
N SER A 326 -31.42 -13.42 -14.17
CA SER A 326 -32.57 -12.85 -14.88
C SER A 326 -32.34 -12.70 -16.38
N GLY A 327 -31.21 -13.19 -16.92
CA GLY A 327 -30.86 -13.11 -18.34
C GLY A 327 -30.34 -11.75 -18.82
N GLN A 328 -30.14 -10.78 -17.93
CA GLN A 328 -29.67 -9.42 -18.23
C GLN A 328 -28.14 -9.33 -18.12
N HIS A 329 -27.43 -10.08 -18.96
CA HIS A 329 -25.98 -10.28 -18.85
C HIS A 329 -25.15 -8.99 -19.02
N GLU A 330 -25.55 -8.10 -19.91
CA GLU A 330 -24.85 -6.84 -20.17
C GLU A 330 -24.92 -5.90 -18.98
N ALA A 331 -26.11 -5.73 -18.41
CA ALA A 331 -26.34 -4.92 -17.21
C ALA A 331 -25.65 -5.55 -15.98
N ALA A 332 -25.66 -6.88 -15.87
CA ALA A 332 -24.94 -7.58 -14.82
C ALA A 332 -23.44 -7.26 -14.82
N MET A 333 -22.82 -7.19 -16.00
CA MET A 333 -21.39 -6.89 -16.12
C MET A 333 -21.04 -5.52 -15.54
N GLU A 334 -21.89 -4.51 -15.72
CA GLU A 334 -21.67 -3.18 -15.15
C GLU A 334 -21.60 -3.22 -13.62
N HIS A 335 -22.47 -4.01 -13.00
CA HIS A 335 -22.49 -4.20 -11.55
C HIS A 335 -21.31 -5.04 -11.03
N TYR A 336 -20.81 -6.02 -11.79
CA TYR A 336 -19.56 -6.71 -11.44
C TYR A 336 -18.35 -5.76 -11.46
N LEU A 337 -18.27 -4.88 -12.45
CA LEU A 337 -17.24 -3.84 -12.52
C LEU A 337 -17.36 -2.85 -11.35
N GLU A 338 -18.59 -2.45 -11.02
CA GLU A 338 -18.87 -1.59 -9.87
C GLU A 338 -18.45 -2.27 -8.55
N ALA A 339 -18.81 -3.53 -8.36
CA ALA A 339 -18.44 -4.32 -7.17
C ALA A 339 -16.92 -4.38 -7.00
N TYR A 340 -16.18 -4.69 -8.08
CA TYR A 340 -14.72 -4.66 -8.06
C TYR A 340 -14.20 -3.27 -7.70
N ASN A 341 -14.71 -2.21 -8.32
CA ASN A 341 -14.23 -0.85 -8.11
C ASN A 341 -14.48 -0.32 -6.68
N LEU A 342 -15.55 -0.79 -6.03
CA LEU A 342 -15.89 -0.43 -4.66
C LEU A 342 -15.15 -1.30 -3.63
N GLY A 343 -14.88 -2.57 -3.95
CA GLY A 343 -14.37 -3.55 -2.99
C GLY A 343 -12.89 -3.92 -3.14
N ALA A 344 -12.24 -3.57 -4.25
CA ALA A 344 -10.83 -3.93 -4.48
C ALA A 344 -9.92 -3.34 -3.40
N GLY A 345 -9.11 -4.21 -2.78
CA GLY A 345 -8.26 -3.82 -1.64
C GLY A 345 -9.05 -3.54 -0.35
N ARG A 346 -10.34 -3.90 -0.30
CA ARG A 346 -11.18 -3.86 0.89
C ARG A 346 -11.67 -5.24 1.29
N ASP A 347 -12.17 -6.03 0.35
CA ASP A 347 -12.81 -7.29 0.64
C ASP A 347 -12.15 -8.42 -0.18
N PRO A 348 -11.60 -9.47 0.47
CA PRO A 348 -10.99 -10.58 -0.23
C PRO A 348 -12.00 -11.34 -1.11
N ASP A 349 -13.30 -11.30 -0.80
CA ASP A 349 -14.33 -11.95 -1.61
C ASP A 349 -14.45 -11.33 -3.01
N ILE A 350 -13.94 -10.10 -3.22
CA ILE A 350 -13.77 -9.55 -4.57
C ILE A 350 -12.90 -10.45 -5.43
N TYR A 351 -11.76 -10.90 -4.88
CA TYR A 351 -10.83 -11.75 -5.61
C TYR A 351 -11.27 -13.22 -5.60
N ARG A 352 -11.92 -13.69 -4.52
CA ARG A 352 -12.33 -15.09 -4.41
C ARG A 352 -13.60 -15.43 -5.20
N LYS A 353 -14.52 -14.48 -5.34
CA LYS A 353 -15.87 -14.74 -5.88
C LYS A 353 -16.22 -13.79 -7.02
N VAL A 354 -16.15 -12.48 -6.78
CA VAL A 354 -16.67 -11.48 -7.74
C VAL A 354 -15.90 -11.51 -9.07
N LEU A 355 -14.57 -11.54 -9.03
CA LEU A 355 -13.75 -11.55 -10.25
C LEU A 355 -13.90 -12.85 -11.05
N ASP A 356 -14.09 -13.99 -10.39
CA ASP A 356 -14.26 -15.28 -11.07
C ASP A 356 -15.64 -15.39 -11.74
N GLU A 357 -16.69 -14.89 -11.08
CA GLU A 357 -18.02 -14.74 -11.69
C GLU A 357 -18.01 -13.73 -12.85
N ALA A 358 -17.31 -12.60 -12.69
CA ALA A 358 -17.16 -11.60 -13.74
C ALA A 358 -16.38 -12.16 -14.95
N LEU A 359 -15.36 -12.99 -14.71
CA LEU A 359 -14.62 -13.71 -15.74
C LEU A 359 -15.54 -14.64 -16.53
N ALA A 360 -16.32 -15.46 -15.81
CA ALA A 360 -17.28 -16.38 -16.42
C ALA A 360 -18.31 -15.63 -17.29
N LEU A 361 -18.87 -14.53 -16.78
CA LEU A 361 -19.81 -13.69 -17.51
C LEU A 361 -19.15 -13.01 -18.73
N ALA A 362 -17.91 -12.54 -18.60
CA ALA A 362 -17.17 -11.96 -19.72
C ALA A 362 -16.92 -12.97 -20.83
N GLY A 363 -16.64 -14.22 -20.46
CA GLY A 363 -16.54 -15.34 -21.39
C GLY A 363 -17.84 -15.56 -22.16
N LYS A 364 -18.97 -15.64 -21.45
CA LYS A 364 -20.30 -15.76 -22.07
C LYS A 364 -20.63 -14.61 -23.05
N LEU A 365 -20.22 -13.39 -22.70
CA LEU A 365 -20.42 -12.21 -23.55
C LEU A 365 -19.41 -12.10 -24.71
N GLY A 366 -18.48 -13.06 -24.87
CA GLY A 366 -17.44 -13.01 -25.89
C GLY A 366 -16.38 -11.92 -25.68
N LYS A 367 -16.29 -11.34 -24.48
CA LYS A 367 -15.40 -10.22 -24.15
C LYS A 367 -13.99 -10.71 -23.80
N LYS A 368 -13.26 -11.27 -24.78
CA LYS A 368 -11.92 -11.89 -24.59
C LYS A 368 -10.93 -11.03 -23.81
N ARG A 369 -10.80 -9.73 -24.13
CA ARG A 369 -9.91 -8.80 -23.41
C ARG A 369 -10.26 -8.65 -21.93
N MET A 370 -11.54 -8.79 -21.55
CA MET A 370 -11.95 -8.76 -20.15
C MET A 370 -11.62 -10.08 -19.45
N VAL A 371 -11.78 -11.22 -20.14
CA VAL A 371 -11.38 -12.54 -19.60
C VAL A 371 -9.89 -12.55 -19.26
N GLU A 372 -9.02 -12.20 -20.21
CA GLU A 372 -7.56 -12.13 -20.00
C GLU A 372 -7.21 -11.22 -18.81
N ARG A 373 -7.92 -10.10 -18.71
CA ARG A 373 -7.73 -9.11 -17.66
C ARG A 373 -8.13 -9.62 -16.28
N PHE A 374 -9.29 -10.26 -16.17
CA PHE A 374 -9.76 -10.86 -14.92
C PHE A 374 -8.89 -12.04 -14.51
N GLN A 375 -8.44 -12.85 -15.47
CA GLN A 375 -7.51 -13.96 -15.23
C GLN A 375 -6.17 -13.43 -14.68
N GLY A 376 -5.62 -12.37 -15.28
CA GLY A 376 -4.42 -11.72 -14.78
C GLY A 376 -4.60 -11.22 -13.34
N LEU A 377 -5.72 -10.58 -13.04
CA LEU A 377 -6.03 -10.13 -11.66
C LEU A 377 -6.17 -11.30 -10.68
N LEU A 378 -6.82 -12.39 -11.09
CA LEU A 378 -6.93 -13.59 -10.26
C LEU A 378 -5.55 -14.16 -9.99
N GLY A 379 -4.70 -14.34 -11.01
CA GLY A 379 -3.34 -14.88 -10.85
C GLY A 379 -2.44 -14.12 -9.88
N LEU A 380 -2.71 -12.84 -9.61
CA LEU A 380 -1.96 -12.04 -8.63
C LEU A 380 -2.37 -12.30 -7.18
N TYR A 381 -3.63 -12.65 -6.95
CA TYR A 381 -4.22 -12.61 -5.60
C TYR A 381 -4.86 -13.93 -5.18
N TRP A 382 -5.21 -14.80 -6.12
CA TRP A 382 -5.99 -16.01 -5.89
C TRP A 382 -5.85 -17.04 -7.02
N THR A 383 -6.57 -18.16 -6.93
CA THR A 383 -6.67 -19.16 -8.00
C THR A 383 -8.11 -19.27 -8.46
N THR A 384 -8.33 -19.30 -9.78
CA THR A 384 -9.65 -19.56 -10.38
C THR A 384 -9.86 -21.07 -10.57
N GLU A 385 -11.13 -21.50 -10.61
CA GLU A 385 -11.51 -22.86 -11.01
C GLU A 385 -11.44 -23.08 -12.54
N TRP A 386 -11.18 -22.02 -13.29
CA TRP A 386 -10.96 -22.06 -14.73
C TRP A 386 -9.47 -22.31 -15.03
N ASP A 387 -9.19 -23.27 -15.90
CA ASP A 387 -7.85 -23.73 -16.27
C ASP A 387 -7.14 -22.82 -17.28
N GLY A 388 -7.77 -21.72 -17.70
CA GLY A 388 -7.27 -20.82 -18.74
C GLY A 388 -7.61 -21.25 -20.16
N ASN A 389 -8.35 -22.35 -20.36
CA ASN A 389 -8.78 -22.79 -21.67
C ASN A 389 -10.04 -22.01 -22.12
N PHE A 390 -9.90 -21.19 -23.17
CA PHE A 390 -11.02 -20.40 -23.73
C PHE A 390 -12.19 -21.26 -24.21
N GLU A 391 -11.96 -22.51 -24.62
CA GLU A 391 -13.01 -23.44 -25.04
C GLU A 391 -13.88 -23.88 -23.85
N ALA A 392 -13.35 -23.85 -22.62
CA ALA A 392 -14.05 -24.22 -21.40
C ALA A 392 -14.84 -23.05 -20.75
N LEU A 393 -14.88 -21.86 -21.38
CA LEU A 393 -15.55 -20.69 -20.79
C LEU A 393 -17.06 -20.86 -20.61
N GLU A 394 -17.71 -21.56 -21.55
CA GLU A 394 -19.15 -21.85 -21.44
C GLU A 394 -19.43 -22.80 -20.27
N GLU A 395 -18.59 -23.82 -20.11
CA GLU A 395 -18.67 -24.73 -18.96
C GLU A 395 -18.42 -23.99 -17.64
N HIS A 396 -17.42 -23.11 -17.59
CA HIS A 396 -17.14 -22.28 -16.41
C HIS A 396 -18.33 -21.38 -16.06
N PHE A 397 -18.99 -20.78 -17.05
CA PHE A 397 -20.22 -20.02 -16.85
C PHE A 397 -21.32 -20.88 -16.23
N ASN A 398 -21.58 -22.06 -16.79
CA ASN A 398 -22.63 -22.95 -16.29
C ASN A 398 -22.32 -23.49 -14.88
N ARG A 399 -21.04 -23.63 -14.51
CA ARG A 399 -20.62 -23.96 -13.15
C ARG A 399 -20.91 -22.84 -12.16
N LYS A 400 -20.61 -21.58 -12.52
CA LYS A 400 -20.83 -20.40 -11.65
C LYS A 400 -22.29 -19.99 -11.55
N PHE A 401 -23.05 -20.21 -12.63
CA PHE A 401 -24.46 -19.88 -12.76
C PHE A 401 -25.21 -21.13 -13.20
N GLN A 402 -25.55 -21.98 -12.23
CA GLN A 402 -26.31 -23.20 -12.45
C GLN A 402 -27.69 -22.91 -13.05
N LYS A 403 -28.14 -23.75 -13.97
CA LYS A 403 -29.37 -23.54 -14.75
C LYS A 403 -30.61 -23.44 -13.85
N GLU A 404 -30.61 -24.18 -12.76
CA GLU A 404 -31.67 -24.25 -11.74
C GLU A 404 -31.87 -22.92 -11.00
N LEU A 405 -30.86 -22.03 -11.03
CA LEU A 405 -30.91 -20.73 -10.36
C LEU A 405 -31.56 -19.64 -11.21
N PHE A 406 -31.75 -19.86 -12.52
CA PHE A 406 -32.31 -18.85 -13.43
C PHE A 406 -33.79 -18.62 -13.16
N TYR A 407 -34.21 -17.36 -13.29
CA TYR A 407 -35.62 -16.99 -13.25
C TYR A 407 -36.26 -17.36 -14.58
N ALA A 408 -37.36 -18.12 -14.51
CA ALA A 408 -38.14 -18.57 -15.67
C ALA A 408 -38.96 -17.45 -16.31
#